data_AF-A0AAJ2NTU1-F1
#
_entry.id   AF-A0AAJ2NTU1-F1
#
_cell.length_a   1.000
_cell.length_b   1.000
_cell.length_c   1.000
_cell.angle_alpha   90.00
_cell.angle_beta   90.00
_cell.angle_gamma   90.00
#
_symmetry.space_group_name_H-M   'P 1'
#
loop_
_entity.id
_entity.type
_entity.pdbx_description
1 polymer ?
#
loop_
_entity_poly.entity_id
_entity_poly.type
_entity_poly.pdbx_seq_one_letter_code
_entity_poly.pdbx_strand_id
1 'polypeptide(L)' 'IVMEAARLAAANVPKEEIVKDVKFRCGHMEHLFTVEDLDYLAKGGRLSKASAFLGGLLNIKPILNVEDGKLVPIEKIRGK' A
#
# COMPACT_ATOMS: atom_id res chain seq x y z
N ILE A 1 6.68 10.59 -3.43
CA ILE A 1 5.84 11.75 -3.04
C ILE A 1 6.66 12.78 -2.25
N VAL A 2 7.13 12.47 -1.03
CA VAL A 2 7.84 13.45 -0.18
C VAL A 2 9.08 14.04 -0.85
N MET A 3 9.92 13.21 -1.49
CA MET A 3 11.10 13.68 -2.22
C MET A 3 10.76 14.67 -3.34
N GLU A 4 9.65 14.43 -4.04
CA GLU A 4 9.23 15.32 -5.13
C GLU A 4 8.68 16.64 -4.59
N ALA A 5 7.89 16.59 -3.51
CA ALA A 5 7.43 17.80 -2.82
C ALA A 5 8.62 18.65 -2.34
N ALA A 6 9.65 18.02 -1.77
CA ALA A 6 10.87 18.70 -1.36
C ALA A 6 11.62 19.32 -2.56
N ARG A 7 11.70 18.61 -3.68
CA ARG A 7 12.30 19.12 -4.93
C ARG A 7 11.57 20.35 -5.46
N LEU A 8 10.23 20.32 -5.50
CA LEU A 8 9.41 21.45 -5.94
C LEU A 8 9.52 22.65 -4.99
N ALA A 9 9.55 22.39 -3.68
CA ALA A 9 9.76 23.44 -2.68
C ALA A 9 11.14 24.11 -2.85
N ALA A 10 12.20 23.32 -3.08
CA ALA A 10 13.54 23.84 -3.36
C ALA A 10 13.59 24.67 -4.67
N ALA A 11 12.69 24.39 -5.61
CA ALA A 11 12.52 25.15 -6.84
C ALA A 11 11.59 26.38 -6.69
N ASN A 12 11.19 26.75 -5.47
CA ASN A 12 10.27 27.85 -5.17
C ASN A 12 8.91 27.75 -5.86
N VAL A 13 8.43 26.53 -6.13
CA VAL A 13 7.07 26.33 -6.66
C VAL A 13 6.04 26.75 -5.59
N PRO A 14 4.96 27.46 -5.96
CA PRO A 14 3.93 27.84 -5.02
C PRO A 14 3.33 26.64 -4.28
N LYS A 15 3.06 26.80 -2.99
CA LYS A 15 2.55 25.75 -2.10
C LYS A 15 1.31 25.07 -2.68
N GLU A 16 0.40 25.83 -3.25
CA GLU A 16 -0.87 25.35 -3.81
C GLU A 16 -0.63 24.36 -4.95
N GLU A 17 0.36 24.62 -5.81
CA GLU A 17 0.74 23.72 -6.90
C GLU A 17 1.46 22.47 -6.38
N ILE A 18 2.29 22.59 -5.34
CA ILE A 18 2.91 21.43 -4.68
C ILE A 18 1.82 20.53 -4.08
N VAL A 19 0.83 21.10 -3.41
CA VAL A 19 -0.27 20.32 -2.82
C VAL A 19 -1.08 19.62 -3.91
N LYS A 20 -1.31 20.27 -5.05
CA LYS A 20 -2.01 19.68 -6.20
C LYS A 20 -1.20 18.52 -6.81
N ASP A 21 0.10 18.69 -7.04
CA ASP A 21 0.99 17.63 -7.54
C ASP A 21 1.04 16.44 -6.57
N VAL A 22 1.21 16.70 -5.27
CA VAL A 22 1.22 15.66 -4.23
C VAL A 22 -0.09 14.87 -4.23
N LYS A 23 -1.25 15.54 -4.24
CA LYS A 23 -2.56 14.87 -4.28
C LYS A 23 -2.73 14.01 -5.52
N PHE A 24 -2.33 14.54 -6.68
CA PHE A 24 -2.34 13.79 -7.93
C PHE A 24 -1.49 12.51 -7.78
N ARG A 25 -0.24 12.62 -7.34
CA ARG A 25 0.65 11.47 -7.18
C ARG A 25 0.18 10.46 -6.14
N CYS A 26 -0.40 10.92 -5.02
CA CYS A 26 -1.01 10.02 -4.04
C CYS A 26 -2.11 9.15 -4.65
N GLY A 27 -2.93 9.72 -5.55
CA GLY A 27 -4.01 8.99 -6.23
C GLY A 27 -3.56 8.09 -7.38
N HIS A 28 -2.28 8.14 -7.78
CA HIS A 28 -1.72 7.34 -8.88
C HIS A 28 -0.56 6.44 -8.41
N MET A 29 -0.42 6.25 -7.10
CA MET A 29 0.65 5.43 -6.53
C MET A 29 0.21 3.98 -6.38
N GLU A 30 0.92 3.08 -7.05
CA GLU A 30 0.73 1.64 -6.91
C GLU A 30 1.68 1.05 -5.86
N HIS A 31 1.18 0.10 -5.05
CA HIS A 31 1.94 -0.52 -3.96
C HIS A 31 1.85 -2.04 -4.06
N LEU A 32 2.75 -2.65 -4.83
CA LEU A 32 2.78 -4.10 -5.00
C LEU A 32 3.87 -4.73 -4.13
N PHE A 33 3.48 -5.60 -3.19
CA PHE A 33 4.42 -6.27 -2.31
C PHE A 33 3.91 -7.64 -1.87
N THR A 34 4.80 -8.45 -1.30
CA THR A 34 4.47 -9.75 -0.70
C THR A 34 5.01 -9.80 0.72
N VAL A 35 4.43 -10.68 1.53
CA VAL A 35 4.90 -10.99 2.88
C VAL A 35 4.93 -12.50 3.06
N GLU A 36 5.76 -12.96 3.98
CA GLU A 36 5.82 -14.38 4.33
C GLU A 36 4.59 -14.80 5.14
N ASP A 37 4.10 -13.93 6.02
CA ASP A 37 2.99 -14.21 6.92
C ASP A 37 2.09 -12.97 7.10
N LEU A 38 0.78 -13.18 6.98
CA LEU A 38 -0.25 -12.14 7.20
C LEU A 38 -0.58 -11.93 8.68
N ASP A 39 -0.17 -12.83 9.57
CA ASP A 39 -0.50 -12.79 11.00
C ASP A 39 -0.11 -11.46 11.65
N TYR A 40 1.06 -10.91 11.31
CA TYR A 40 1.52 -9.63 11.87
C TYR A 40 0.64 -8.46 11.41
N LEU A 41 0.26 -8.43 10.13
CA LEU A 41 -0.63 -7.40 9.58
C LEU A 41 -2.05 -7.52 10.17
N ALA A 42 -2.52 -8.74 10.39
CA ALA A 42 -3.81 -9.04 11.00
C ALA A 42 -3.87 -8.69 12.48
N LYS A 43 -2.91 -9.17 13.29
CA LYS A 43 -2.79 -8.84 14.73
C LYS A 43 -2.58 -7.35 14.96
N GLY A 44 -1.90 -6.68 14.02
CA GLY A 44 -1.77 -5.23 14.01
C GLY A 44 -3.06 -4.50 13.65
N GLY A 45 -4.07 -5.14 13.06
CA GLY A 45 -5.28 -4.45 12.57
C GLY A 45 -5.06 -3.64 11.29
N ARG A 46 -4.00 -3.93 10.52
CA ARG A 46 -3.64 -3.24 9.26
C ARG A 46 -4.20 -3.94 8.02
N LEU A 47 -4.71 -5.17 8.18
CA LEU A 47 -5.33 -5.93 7.11
C LEU A 47 -6.86 -5.80 7.17
N SER A 48 -7.42 -5.15 6.16
CA SER A 48 -8.86 -5.04 5.93
C SER A 48 -9.46 -6.44 5.76
N LYS A 49 -10.43 -6.83 6.60
CA LYS A 49 -11.12 -8.15 6.55
C LYS A 49 -10.26 -9.37 6.96
N ALA A 50 -9.27 -9.18 7.83
CA ALA A 50 -8.37 -10.23 8.35
C ALA A 50 -9.08 -11.52 8.82
N SER A 51 -10.31 -11.43 9.33
CA SER A 51 -11.07 -12.58 9.84
C SER A 51 -11.33 -13.67 8.79
N ALA A 52 -11.47 -13.32 7.51
CA ALA A 52 -11.71 -14.31 6.45
C ALA A 52 -10.43 -14.99 5.94
N PHE A 53 -9.25 -14.44 6.27
CA PHE A 53 -7.96 -14.87 5.73
C PHE A 53 -7.13 -15.71 6.69
N LEU A 54 -7.31 -15.56 8.00
CA LEU A 54 -6.54 -16.30 9.03
C LEU A 54 -6.76 -17.82 9.00
N GLY A 55 -7.93 -18.30 8.55
CA GLY A 55 -8.26 -19.73 8.56
C GLY A 55 -7.79 -20.53 7.34
N GLY A 56 -7.41 -19.88 6.23
CA GLY A 56 -7.28 -20.54 4.92
C GLY A 56 -5.94 -20.40 4.20
N LEU A 57 -4.95 -19.74 4.81
CA LEU A 57 -3.73 -19.31 4.13
C LEU A 57 -2.41 -19.94 4.62
N LEU A 58 -2.48 -20.96 5.48
CA LEU A 58 -1.33 -21.80 5.81
C LEU A 58 -0.67 -22.29 4.49
N ASN A 59 0.54 -21.79 4.19
CA ASN A 59 1.37 -22.07 3.00
C ASN A 59 1.06 -21.32 1.68
N ILE A 60 0.49 -20.11 1.71
CA ILE A 60 0.37 -19.25 0.51
C ILE A 60 1.15 -17.94 0.72
N LYS A 61 1.94 -17.53 -0.27
CA LYS A 61 2.59 -16.21 -0.30
C LYS A 61 1.67 -15.22 -1.04
N PRO A 62 0.96 -14.33 -0.35
CA PRO A 62 0.03 -13.42 -1.00
C PRO A 62 0.77 -12.28 -1.70
N ILE A 63 0.21 -11.80 -2.81
CA ILE A 63 0.54 -10.49 -3.35
C ILE A 63 -0.50 -9.49 -2.84
N LEU A 64 -0.02 -8.38 -2.28
CA LEU A 64 -0.81 -7.33 -1.65
C LEU A 64 -0.74 -6.04 -2.50
N ASN A 65 -1.87 -5.34 -2.57
CA ASN A 65 -2.00 -3.96 -3.02
C ASN A 65 -2.40 -3.03 -1.87
N VAL A 66 -2.31 -1.73 -2.12
CA VAL A 66 -2.99 -0.68 -1.35
C VAL A 66 -4.10 -0.07 -2.22
N GLU A 67 -5.35 -0.21 -1.79
CA GLU A 67 -6.51 0.45 -2.40
C GLU A 67 -7.13 1.40 -1.38
N ASP A 68 -7.31 2.68 -1.73
CA ASP A 68 -7.84 3.72 -0.82
C ASP A 68 -7.15 3.75 0.56
N GLY A 69 -5.83 3.53 0.58
CA GLY A 69 -5.03 3.50 1.80
C GLY A 69 -5.19 2.22 2.65
N LYS A 70 -5.88 1.20 2.14
CA LYS A 70 -6.13 -0.07 2.82
C LYS A 70 -5.39 -1.22 2.14
N LEU A 71 -4.86 -2.15 2.93
CA LEU A 71 -4.23 -3.35 2.41
C LEU A 71 -5.29 -4.31 1.85
N VAL A 72 -5.12 -4.71 0.59
CA VAL A 72 -6.01 -5.63 -0.12
C VAL A 72 -5.19 -6.73 -0.80
N PRO A 73 -5.49 -8.02 -0.60
CA PRO A 73 -4.86 -9.11 -1.35
C PRO A 73 -5.34 -9.14 -2.80
N ILE A 74 -4.41 -9.15 -3.76
CA ILE A 74 -4.71 -9.16 -5.21
C ILE A 74 -4.93 -10.60 -5.70
N GLU A 75 -3.98 -11.49 -5.40
CA GLU A 75 -4.00 -12.89 -5.87
C GLU A 75 -3.47 -13.86 -4.82
N LYS A 76 -4.07 -15.05 -4.79
CA LYS A 76 -3.57 -16.21 -4.06
C LYS A 76 -2.69 -17.03 -4.99
N ILE A 77 -1.42 -16.65 -5.15
CA ILE A 77 -0.49 -17.50 -5.89
C ILE A 77 -0.09 -18.65 -4.95
N ARG A 78 -0.59 -19.85 -5.24
CA ARG A 78 -0.16 -21.07 -4.56
C ARG A 78 1.22 -21.44 -5.10
N GLY A 79 2.27 -21.10 -4.35
CA GLY A 79 3.64 -21.48 -4.70
C GLY A 79 3.84 -23.00 -4.61
N LYS A 80 4.81 -23.53 -5.37
CA LYS A 80 5.42 -24.83 -5.09
C LYS A 80 6.13 -24.81 -3.75
#